data_AF-A0A1I5BMQ4-F1
#
_entry.id   AF-A0A1I5BMQ4-F1
#
_cell.length_a   1.000
_cell.length_b   1.000
_cell.length_c   1.000
_cell.angle_alpha   90.00
_cell.angle_beta   90.00
_cell.angle_gamma   90.00
#
_symmetry.space_group_name_H-M   'P 1'
#
loop_
_entity.id
_entity.type
_entity.pdbx_description
1 polymer ?
#
loop_
_entity_poly.entity_id
_entity_poly.type
_entity_poly.pdbx_seq_one_letter_code
_entity_poly.pdbx_strand_id
1 'polypeptide(L)' 'MQIINYLRARLCNSSLAAFKLAGKDIRYINLANEIISVKNDCVKAKLEKLPQDSREFSALNSKNLKYDIFIKSLEWLKNT' A
#
# COMPACT_ATOMS: atom_id res chain seq x y z
N MET A 1 0.18 -18.62 8.85
CA MET A 1 0.68 -17.31 8.34
C MET A 1 -0.39 -16.41 7.74
N GLN A 2 -1.38 -16.93 6.98
CA GLN A 2 -2.44 -16.09 6.39
C GLN A 2 -3.29 -15.37 7.44
N ILE A 3 -3.71 -16.05 8.52
CA ILE A 3 -4.46 -15.43 9.64
C ILE A 3 -3.69 -14.28 10.29
N ILE A 4 -2.37 -14.44 10.50
CA ILE A 4 -1.52 -13.38 11.07
C ILE A 4 -1.42 -12.18 10.13
N ASN A 5 -1.25 -12.42 8.83
CA ASN A 5 -1.22 -11.34 7.84
C ASN A 5 -2.58 -10.66 7.67
N TYR A 6 -3.67 -11.41 7.78
CA TYR A 6 -5.03 -10.90 7.78
C TYR A 6 -5.28 -10.00 8.98
N LEU A 7 -4.94 -10.46 10.19
CA LEU A 7 -5.03 -9.66 11.41
C LEU A 7 -4.14 -8.42 11.33
N ARG A 8 -2.91 -8.52 10.83
CA ARG A 8 -2.02 -7.37 10.64
C ARG A 8 -2.52 -6.39 9.56
N ALA A 9 -3.16 -6.89 8.51
CA ALA A 9 -3.78 -6.05 7.50
C ALA A 9 -4.98 -5.30 8.07
N ARG A 10 -5.86 -5.99 8.82
CA ARG A 10 -7.12 -5.42 9.33
C ARG A 10 -6.96 -4.59 10.60
N LEU A 11 -6.15 -5.04 11.56
CA LEU A 11 -5.99 -4.41 12.87
C LEU A 11 -4.82 -3.43 12.92
N CYS A 12 -3.75 -3.67 12.16
CA CYS A 12 -2.58 -2.79 12.11
C CYS A 12 -2.49 -1.98 10.81
N ASN A 13 -3.51 -2.06 9.94
CA ASN A 13 -3.54 -1.41 8.62
C ASN A 13 -2.26 -1.63 7.82
N SER A 14 -1.59 -2.77 7.96
CA SER A 14 -0.27 -2.99 7.34
C SER A 14 -0.42 -3.24 5.85
N SER A 15 -0.04 -2.27 5.02
CA SER A 15 -0.09 -2.38 3.55
C SER A 15 0.80 -3.51 3.03
N LEU A 16 1.94 -3.77 3.67
CA LEU A 16 2.81 -4.90 3.32
C LEU A 16 2.14 -6.24 3.64
N ALA A 17 1.42 -6.33 4.78
CA ALA A 17 0.72 -7.56 5.14
C ALA A 17 -0.46 -7.81 4.19
N ALA A 18 -1.20 -6.75 3.84
CA ALA A 18 -2.31 -6.82 2.89
C ALA A 18 -1.82 -7.26 1.49
N PHE A 19 -0.73 -6.66 0.99
CA PHE A 19 -0.09 -7.06 -0.27
C PHE A 19 0.36 -8.53 -0.27
N LYS A 20 1.05 -8.98 0.79
CA LYS A 20 1.46 -10.38 0.94
C LYS A 20 0.28 -11.35 1.05
N LEU A 21 -0.87 -10.88 1.52
CA LEU A 21 -2.09 -11.70 1.60
C LEU A 21 -2.68 -11.88 0.19
N ALA A 22 -2.81 -10.78 -0.56
CA ALA A 22 -3.29 -10.79 -1.94
C ALA A 22 -2.41 -11.61 -2.89
N GLY A 23 -1.08 -11.54 -2.76
CA GLY A 23 -0.16 -12.37 -3.55
C GLY A 23 -0.22 -13.88 -3.22
N LYS A 24 -0.90 -14.28 -2.14
CA LYS A 24 -1.12 -15.69 -1.79
C LYS A 24 -2.53 -16.18 -2.13
N ASP A 25 -3.51 -15.28 -2.14
CA ASP A 25 -4.91 -15.59 -2.39
C ASP A 25 -5.59 -14.34 -2.96
N ILE A 26 -6.02 -14.46 -4.22
CA ILE A 26 -6.58 -13.37 -5.02
C ILE A 26 -7.84 -12.75 -4.39
N ARG A 27 -8.55 -13.48 -3.53
CA ARG A 27 -9.76 -12.96 -2.85
C ARG A 27 -9.45 -11.76 -1.96
N TYR A 28 -8.20 -11.61 -1.53
CA TYR A 28 -7.76 -10.48 -0.71
C TYR A 28 -7.25 -9.28 -1.52
N ILE A 29 -7.28 -9.33 -2.86
CA ILE A 29 -6.85 -8.21 -3.72
C ILE A 29 -7.65 -6.95 -3.41
N ASN A 30 -8.98 -7.04 -3.27
CA ASN A 30 -9.81 -5.89 -2.97
C ASN A 30 -9.45 -5.25 -1.62
N LEU A 31 -9.25 -6.08 -0.58
CA LEU A 31 -8.80 -5.62 0.75
C LEU A 31 -7.42 -4.95 0.68
N ALA A 32 -6.50 -5.53 -0.10
CA ALA A 32 -5.17 -4.96 -0.28
C ALA A 32 -5.21 -3.62 -1.02
N ASN A 33 -5.98 -3.53 -2.10
CA ASN A 33 -6.20 -2.29 -2.84
C ASN A 33 -6.78 -1.20 -1.94
N GLU A 34 -7.82 -1.50 -1.17
CA GLU A 34 -8.42 -0.53 -0.24
C GLU A 34 -7.39 0.03 0.75
N ILE A 35 -6.69 -0.86 1.47
CA ILE A 35 -5.69 -0.45 2.48
C ILE A 35 -4.53 0.34 1.85
N ILE A 36 -4.06 -0.09 0.68
CA ILE A 36 -2.92 0.54 0.01
C ILE A 36 -3.30 1.88 -0.59
N SER A 37 -4.46 1.99 -1.26
CA SER A 37 -4.93 3.24 -1.86
C SER A 37 -5.16 4.31 -0.80
N VAL A 38 -5.84 4.00 0.31
CA VAL A 38 -6.03 4.96 1.41
C VAL A 38 -4.69 5.48 1.95
N LYS A 39 -3.70 4.58 2.08
CA LYS A 39 -2.35 4.99 2.52
C LYS A 39 -1.62 5.82 1.46
N ASN A 40 -1.81 5.51 0.19
CA ASN A 40 -1.22 6.26 -0.91
C ASN A 40 -1.78 7.69 -0.97
N ASP A 41 -3.10 7.83 -0.87
CA ASP A 41 -3.77 9.13 -0.87
C ASP A 41 -3.32 9.99 0.31
N CYS A 42 -3.17 9.39 1.50
CA CYS A 42 -2.63 10.09 2.67
C CYS A 42 -1.18 10.56 2.46
N VAL A 43 -0.35 9.78 1.77
CA VAL A 43 1.03 10.16 1.44
C VAL A 43 1.02 11.28 0.39
N LYS A 44 0.21 11.20 -0.66
CA LYS A 44 0.07 12.24 -1.69
C LYS A 44 -0.38 13.57 -1.09
N ALA A 45 -1.43 13.56 -0.25
CA ALA A 45 -1.92 14.75 0.43
C ALA A 45 -0.88 15.40 1.37
N LYS A 46 0.05 14.61 1.91
CA LYS A 46 1.17 15.14 2.71
C LYS A 46 2.31 15.66 1.83
N LEU A 47 2.59 15.02 0.70
CA LEU A 47 3.59 15.48 -0.27
C LEU A 47 3.24 16.85 -0.83
N GLU A 48 1.98 17.11 -1.14
CA GLU A 48 1.50 18.41 -1.64
C GLU A 48 1.77 19.58 -0.68
N LYS A 49 1.91 19.29 0.62
CA LYS A 49 2.12 20.31 1.67
C LYS A 49 3.59 20.51 2.02
N LEU A 50 4.48 19.66 1.50
CA LEU A 50 5.91 19.69 1.85
C LEU A 50 6.72 20.40 0.76
N PRO A 51 7.72 21.21 1.14
CA PRO A 51 8.71 21.71 0.19
C PRO A 51 9.46 20.55 -0.46
N GLN A 52 9.63 20.57 -1.79
CA GLN A 52 10.29 19.50 -2.55
C GLN A 52 11.69 19.18 -2.05
N ASP A 53 12.43 20.18 -1.59
CA ASP A 53 13.82 20.03 -1.12
C ASP A 53 13.93 19.53 0.33
N SER A 54 12.79 19.31 1.00
CA SER A 54 12.81 18.79 2.37
C SER A 54 13.18 17.31 2.40
N ARG A 55 13.96 16.92 3.41
CA ARG A 55 14.26 15.50 3.68
C ARG A 55 12.99 14.68 3.88
N GLU A 56 11.96 15.30 4.44
CA GLU A 56 10.64 14.70 4.64
C GLU A 56 9.93 14.41 3.31
N PHE A 57 10.03 15.32 2.34
CA PHE A 57 9.48 15.11 0.99
C PHE A 57 10.13 13.88 0.33
N SER A 58 11.46 13.78 0.34
CA SER A 58 12.16 12.62 -0.25
C SER A 58 11.75 11.29 0.41
N ALA A 59 11.63 11.28 1.73
CA ALA A 59 11.17 10.11 2.49
C ALA A 59 9.71 9.73 2.17
N LEU A 60 8.82 10.72 2.06
CA LEU A 60 7.42 10.47 1.67
C LEU A 60 7.30 10.05 0.20
N ASN A 61 8.08 10.64 -0.69
CA ASN A 61 8.04 10.34 -2.12
C ASN A 61 8.48 8.88 -2.36
N SER A 62 9.49 8.42 -1.62
CA SER A 62 9.89 7.01 -1.61
C SER A 62 8.76 6.08 -1.15
N LYS A 63 7.92 6.51 -0.18
CA LYS A 63 6.73 5.74 0.24
C LYS A 63 5.62 5.77 -0.83
N ASN A 64 5.41 6.91 -1.50
CA ASN A 64 4.46 7.04 -2.60
C ASN A 64 4.81 6.06 -3.73
N LEU A 65 6.08 6.07 -4.18
CA LEU A 65 6.58 5.14 -5.20
C LEU A 65 6.37 3.67 -4.80
N LYS A 66 6.62 3.34 -3.53
CA LYS A 66 6.38 1.98 -3.02
C LYS A 66 4.90 1.57 -3.13
N TYR A 67 3.98 2.46 -2.82
CA TYR A 67 2.55 2.16 -2.92
C TYR A 67 2.06 2.08 -4.36
N ASP A 68 2.56 2.94 -5.25
CA ASP A 68 2.26 2.85 -6.68
C ASP A 68 2.73 1.50 -7.27
N ILE A 69 3.91 0.99 -6.85
CA ILE A 69 4.39 -0.34 -7.25
C ILE A 69 3.46 -1.45 -6.74
N PHE A 70 2.99 -1.35 -5.50
CA PHE A 70 2.06 -2.34 -4.94
C PHE A 70 0.72 -2.34 -5.68
N ILE A 71 0.17 -1.17 -6.01
CA ILE A 71 -1.08 -1.05 -6.77
C ILE A 71 -0.92 -1.69 -8.15
N LYS A 72 0.13 -1.34 -8.90
CA LYS A 72 0.41 -1.95 -10.22
C LYS A 72 0.55 -3.47 -10.15
N SER A 73 1.19 -3.96 -9.09
CA SER A 73 1.36 -5.40 -8.87
C SER A 73 0.02 -6.09 -8.55
N LEU A 74 -0.88 -5.43 -7.80
CA LEU A 74 -2.22 -5.95 -7.52
C LEU A 74 -3.12 -5.93 -8.76
N GLU A 75 -3.01 -4.90 -9.61
CA GLU A 75 -3.69 -4.85 -10.91
C GLU A 75 -3.25 -6.00 -11.81
N TRP A 76 -1.94 -6.28 -11.89
CA TRP A 76 -1.42 -7.41 -12.63
C TRP A 76 -1.97 -8.75 -12.10
N LEU A 77 -1.94 -8.95 -10.78
CA LEU A 77 -2.49 -10.15 -10.13
C LEU A 77 -4.00 -10.33 -10.34
N LYS A 78 -4.75 -9.24 -10.47
CA LYS A 78 -6.21 -9.28 -10.71
C LYS A 78 -6.55 -9.74 -12.13
N ASN A 79 -5.65 -9.46 -13.08
CA ASN A 79 -5.84 -9.75 -14.51
C ASN A 79 -5.19 -11.08 -14.94
N THR A 80 -4.69 -11.87 -13.99
CA THR A 80 -4.11 -13.22 -14.19
C THR A 80 -5.09 -14.28 -13.70
#